data_AF-H1VI59-F1
#
_entry.id   AF-H1VI59-F1
#
_cell.length_a   1.000
_cell.length_b   1.000
_cell.length_c   1.000
_cell.angle_alpha   90.00
_cell.angle_beta   90.00
_cell.angle_gamma   90.00
#
_symmetry.space_group_name_H-M   'P 1'
#
loop_
_entity.id
_entity.type
_entity.pdbx_description
1 polymer ?
#
loop_
_entity_poly.entity_id
_entity_poly.type
_entity_poly.pdbx_seq_one_letter_code
_entity_poly.pdbx_strand_id
1 'polypeptide(L)'
;MRFSFTAAALSALVGYSAAHTLTLDLYVNGKPTGDGDGRAIGGNGAKKYIRSPPNNNPVKDITSPDIVCNVNGAKALTDFVPVAAGDDVSVEWYHNTPGDDIIDLSHKGP
;
A
#
# COMPACT_ATOMS: atom_id res chain seq x y z
N MET A 1 11.24 -10.46 55.87
CA MET A 1 10.23 -9.49 55.39
C MET A 1 10.81 -8.84 54.14
N ARG A 2 10.39 -9.32 52.95
CA ARG A 2 9.52 -8.61 51.96
C ARG A 2 10.18 -7.32 51.43
N PHE A 3 10.88 -7.40 50.29
CA PHE A 3 10.49 -6.97 48.92
C PHE A 3 10.17 -5.45 48.85
N SER A 4 10.72 -4.66 47.92
CA SER A 4 10.57 -4.83 46.47
C SER A 4 11.56 -3.97 45.67
N PHE A 5 12.02 -4.52 44.54
CA PHE A 5 12.63 -3.79 43.44
C PHE A 5 11.52 -3.13 42.59
N THR A 6 11.57 -1.82 42.38
CA THR A 6 10.70 -1.12 41.42
C THR A 6 11.32 -1.19 40.03
N ALA A 7 10.82 -2.11 39.20
CA ALA A 7 11.06 -2.10 37.76
C ALA A 7 10.05 -1.15 37.10
N ALA A 8 10.54 -0.07 36.48
CA ALA A 8 9.72 0.78 35.63
C ALA A 8 9.44 0.06 34.31
N ALA A 9 8.17 -0.28 34.06
CA ALA A 9 7.74 -0.87 32.79
C ALA A 9 7.71 0.22 31.72
N LEU A 10 8.63 0.14 30.75
CA LEU A 10 8.60 0.92 29.52
C LEU A 10 7.56 0.30 28.59
N SER A 11 6.32 0.80 28.60
CA SER A 11 5.31 0.41 27.62
C SER A 11 5.76 0.88 26.23
N ALA A 12 6.35 -0.03 25.44
CA ALA A 12 6.54 0.18 24.02
C ALA A 12 5.15 0.26 23.37
N LEU A 13 4.75 1.45 22.90
CA LEU A 13 3.64 1.57 21.96
C LEU A 13 4.03 0.78 20.71
N VAL A 14 3.55 -0.45 20.57
CA VAL A 14 3.52 -1.12 19.28
C VAL A 14 2.43 -0.39 18.49
N GLY A 15 2.85 0.61 17.70
CA GLY A 15 1.96 1.34 16.81
C GLY A 15 1.29 0.38 15.85
N TYR A 16 -0.03 0.27 15.93
CA TYR A 16 -0.84 -0.51 15.01
C TYR A 16 -1.51 0.46 14.05
N SER A 17 -0.79 0.87 13.00
CA SER A 17 -1.35 1.73 11.95
C SER A 17 -2.10 0.87 10.95
N ALA A 18 -3.42 1.00 10.94
CA ALA A 18 -4.33 0.32 10.03
C ALA A 18 -4.66 1.25 8.85
N ALA A 19 -3.69 1.44 7.94
CA ALA A 19 -3.78 2.39 6.82
C ALA A 19 -4.87 2.05 5.79
N HIS A 20 -5.66 3.05 5.41
CA HIS A 20 -6.65 2.94 4.33
C HIS A 20 -6.21 3.75 3.11
N THR A 21 -5.52 3.09 2.19
CA THR A 21 -5.04 3.69 0.93
C THR A 21 -4.78 2.61 -0.12
N LEU A 22 -4.79 2.96 -1.40
CA LEU A 22 -4.58 2.06 -2.52
C LEU A 22 -3.65 2.68 -3.56
N THR A 23 -2.97 1.85 -4.35
CA THR A 23 -2.16 2.31 -5.48
C THR A 23 -3.06 2.65 -6.68
N LEU A 24 -2.81 3.79 -7.31
CA LEU A 24 -3.52 4.27 -8.51
C LEU A 24 -2.76 3.98 -9.80
N ASP A 25 -1.53 4.48 -9.92
CA ASP A 25 -0.71 4.38 -11.13
C ASP A 25 0.78 4.26 -10.77
N LEU A 26 1.59 3.80 -11.72
CA LEU A 26 3.03 3.90 -11.67
C LEU A 26 3.50 4.95 -12.68
N TYR A 27 4.53 5.70 -12.29
CA TYR A 27 5.19 6.68 -13.13
C TYR A 27 6.61 6.21 -13.42
N VAL A 28 7.03 6.31 -14.68
CA VAL A 28 8.39 5.99 -15.12
C VAL A 28 9.01 7.26 -15.70
N ASN A 29 10.12 7.70 -15.11
CA ASN A 29 10.78 8.96 -15.44
C ASN A 29 9.80 10.15 -15.46
N GLY A 30 8.92 10.21 -14.46
CA GLY A 30 7.90 11.26 -14.28
C GLY A 30 6.69 11.18 -15.22
N LYS A 31 6.54 10.11 -16.02
CA LYS A 31 5.40 9.93 -16.93
C LYS A 31 4.47 8.82 -16.45
N PRO A 32 3.14 9.02 -16.46
CA PRO A 32 2.19 7.97 -16.09
C PRO A 32 2.27 6.78 -17.06
N THR A 33 2.00 5.58 -16.55
CA THR A 33 2.15 4.34 -17.35
C THR A 33 0.85 3.58 -17.57
N GLY A 34 -0.20 3.87 -16.79
CA GLY A 34 -1.55 3.33 -16.96
C GLY A 34 -2.54 4.34 -17.52
N ASP A 35 -2.09 5.35 -18.27
CA ASP A 35 -2.92 6.50 -18.68
C ASP A 35 -3.57 7.22 -17.49
N GLY A 36 -2.86 7.24 -16.35
CA GLY A 36 -3.32 7.82 -15.09
C GLY A 36 -4.08 6.85 -14.17
N ASP A 37 -4.22 5.57 -14.53
CA ASP A 37 -4.88 4.58 -13.66
C ASP A 37 -4.56 3.11 -14.05
N GLY A 38 -3.56 2.52 -13.39
CA GLY A 38 -3.11 1.14 -13.57
C GLY A 38 -3.91 0.06 -12.83
N ARG A 39 -4.99 0.42 -12.11
CA ARG A 39 -5.73 -0.49 -11.22
C ARG A 39 -6.53 -1.54 -11.97
N ALA A 40 -6.36 -2.81 -11.62
CA ALA A 40 -7.12 -3.93 -12.18
C ALA A 40 -8.58 -4.00 -11.71
N ILE A 41 -8.91 -3.42 -10.57
CA ILE A 41 -10.27 -3.34 -10.03
C ILE A 41 -10.64 -1.87 -9.85
N GLY A 42 -11.77 -1.46 -10.43
CA GLY A 42 -12.28 -0.09 -10.30
C GLY A 42 -11.46 1.00 -11.03
N GLY A 43 -10.46 0.61 -11.82
CA GLY A 43 -9.62 1.53 -12.57
C GLY A 43 -10.15 1.85 -13.97
N ASN A 44 -9.87 3.05 -14.46
CA ASN A 44 -10.33 3.56 -15.77
C ASN A 44 -9.24 3.57 -16.86
N GLY A 45 -7.98 3.33 -16.54
CA GLY A 45 -6.87 3.35 -17.50
C GLY A 45 -6.86 2.15 -18.45
N ALA A 46 -6.22 2.28 -19.60
CA ALA A 46 -6.24 1.23 -20.64
C ALA A 46 -5.39 0.01 -20.27
N LYS A 47 -4.34 0.20 -19.45
CA LYS A 47 -3.47 -0.89 -18.98
C LYS A 47 -3.74 -1.23 -17.53
N LYS A 48 -3.74 -2.53 -17.22
CA LYS A 48 -4.10 -3.10 -15.92
C LYS A 48 -2.96 -3.95 -15.38
N TYR A 49 -2.11 -3.34 -14.57
CA TYR A 49 -0.87 -3.98 -14.08
C TYR A 49 -0.72 -3.94 -12.56
N ILE A 50 -1.56 -3.19 -11.84
CA ILE A 50 -1.62 -3.21 -10.37
C ILE A 50 -2.58 -4.32 -9.95
N ARG A 51 -2.10 -5.27 -9.13
CA ARG A 51 -2.92 -6.34 -8.52
C ARG A 51 -3.77 -5.76 -7.38
N SER A 52 -4.81 -5.02 -7.76
CA SER A 52 -5.64 -4.28 -6.82
C SER A 52 -6.46 -5.21 -5.92
N PRO A 53 -6.48 -4.99 -4.59
CA PRO A 53 -7.51 -5.54 -3.72
C PRO A 53 -8.87 -4.85 -4.00
N PRO A 54 -10.01 -5.39 -3.51
CA PRO A 54 -11.33 -4.82 -3.79
C PRO A 54 -11.65 -3.56 -2.95
N ASN A 55 -10.85 -3.25 -1.93
CA ASN A 55 -11.01 -2.10 -1.05
C ASN A 55 -9.67 -1.71 -0.42
N ASN A 56 -9.65 -0.57 0.28
CA ASN A 56 -8.47 0.00 0.91
C ASN A 56 -8.21 -0.53 2.33
N ASN A 57 -8.85 -1.64 2.76
CA ASN A 57 -8.65 -2.16 4.11
C ASN A 57 -7.20 -2.67 4.30
N PRO A 58 -6.63 -2.49 5.50
CA PRO A 58 -5.29 -2.96 5.81
C PRO A 58 -5.22 -4.47 6.06
N VAL A 59 -4.12 -5.08 5.63
CA VAL A 59 -3.69 -6.41 6.07
C VAL A 59 -2.97 -6.27 7.41
N LYS A 60 -3.35 -7.09 8.39
CA LYS A 60 -2.88 -6.94 9.78
C LYS A 60 -2.26 -8.21 10.36
N ASP A 61 -2.62 -9.36 9.80
CA ASP A 61 -2.06 -10.65 10.19
C ASP A 61 -0.76 -10.88 9.42
N ILE A 62 0.38 -10.78 10.11
CA ILE A 62 1.71 -10.99 9.54
C ILE A 62 1.98 -12.45 9.14
N THR A 63 1.12 -13.39 9.56
CA THR A 63 1.18 -14.79 9.14
C THR A 63 0.31 -15.09 7.93
N SER A 64 -0.52 -14.14 7.50
CA SER A 64 -1.36 -14.28 6.31
C SER A 64 -0.51 -14.23 5.03
N PRO A 65 -0.81 -15.05 4.01
CA PRO A 65 -0.21 -14.90 2.67
C PRO A 65 -0.53 -13.54 2.02
N ASP A 66 -1.58 -12.84 2.47
CA ASP A 66 -1.95 -11.52 1.95
C ASP A 66 -0.89 -10.46 2.29
N ILE A 67 0.05 -10.71 3.21
CA ILE A 67 1.14 -9.77 3.50
C ILE A 67 2.08 -9.55 2.28
N VAL A 68 2.08 -10.48 1.32
CA VAL A 68 2.98 -10.42 0.16
C VAL A 68 2.49 -9.43 -0.90
N CYS A 69 1.20 -9.49 -1.26
CA CYS A 69 0.63 -8.71 -2.36
C CYS A 69 -0.85 -8.34 -2.13
N ASN A 70 -1.29 -8.28 -0.87
CA ASN A 70 -2.70 -8.09 -0.46
C ASN A 70 -3.63 -9.20 -0.96
N VAL A 71 -4.92 -9.12 -0.60
CA VAL A 71 -5.96 -9.99 -1.15
C VAL A 71 -6.00 -9.83 -2.68
N ASN A 72 -6.19 -10.95 -3.40
CA ASN A 72 -6.01 -11.07 -4.85
C ASN A 72 -4.55 -10.95 -5.34
N GLY A 73 -3.57 -10.82 -4.45
CA GLY A 73 -2.16 -10.68 -4.83
C GLY A 73 -1.58 -11.81 -5.67
N ALA A 74 -2.15 -13.02 -5.57
CA ALA A 74 -1.76 -14.17 -6.38
C ALA A 74 -2.40 -14.19 -7.80
N LYS A 75 -3.39 -13.32 -8.07
CA LYS A 75 -4.05 -13.24 -9.37
C LYS A 75 -3.14 -12.48 -10.35
N ALA A 76 -2.59 -13.21 -11.32
CA ALA A 76 -1.77 -12.61 -12.37
C ALA A 76 -2.59 -11.66 -13.24
N LEU A 77 -1.92 -10.62 -13.74
CA LEU A 77 -2.41 -9.69 -14.75
C LEU A 77 -1.58 -9.85 -16.02
N THR A 78 -2.11 -9.40 -17.14
CA THR A 78 -1.48 -9.56 -18.46
C THR A 78 -0.61 -8.37 -18.85
N ASP A 79 -0.89 -7.17 -18.32
CA ASP A 79 -0.11 -5.98 -18.62
C ASP A 79 1.05 -5.83 -17.65
N PHE A 80 2.14 -5.26 -18.16
CA PHE A 80 3.35 -4.94 -17.42
C PHE A 80 3.78 -3.51 -17.72
N VAL A 81 4.35 -2.84 -16.71
CA VAL A 81 4.98 -1.54 -16.91
C VAL A 81 6.37 -1.76 -17.49
N PRO A 82 6.68 -1.21 -18.68
CA PRO A 82 8.03 -1.30 -19.23
C PRO A 82 8.95 -0.37 -18.43
N VAL A 83 9.98 -0.95 -17.82
CA VAL A 83 11.02 -0.23 -17.08
C VAL A 83 12.39 -0.71 -17.54
N ALA A 84 13.33 0.21 -17.69
CA ALA A 84 14.73 -0.08 -17.89
C ALA A 84 15.50 0.03 -16.57
N ALA A 85 16.63 -0.65 -16.46
CA ALA A 85 17.51 -0.48 -15.32
C ALA A 85 18.02 0.97 -15.27
N GLY A 86 17.84 1.60 -14.11
CA GLY A 86 18.21 3.01 -13.88
C GLY A 86 17.07 4.02 -14.12
N ASP A 87 15.90 3.58 -14.58
CA ASP A 87 14.71 4.45 -14.61
C ASP A 87 14.27 4.83 -13.19
N ASP A 88 13.76 6.05 -13.06
CA ASP A 88 13.04 6.48 -11.85
C ASP A 88 11.61 5.93 -11.89
N VAL A 89 11.23 5.18 -10.86
CA VAL A 89 9.87 4.61 -10.72
C VAL A 89 9.20 5.18 -9.49
N SER A 90 8.09 5.88 -9.71
CA SER A 90 7.27 6.45 -8.64
C SER A 90 5.91 5.74 -8.57
N VAL A 91 5.37 5.62 -7.35
CA VAL A 91 4.09 4.97 -7.08
C VAL A 91 3.08 6.04 -6.64
N GLU A 92 1.95 6.14 -7.33
CA GLU A 92 0.85 7.03 -6.94
C GLU A 92 -0.15 6.28 -6.06
N TRP A 93 -0.56 6.91 -4.96
CA TRP A 93 -1.54 6.40 -4.00
C TRP A 93 -2.81 7.27 -3.97
N TYR A 94 -3.93 6.72 -3.51
CA TYR A 94 -5.20 7.43 -3.32
C TYR A 94 -6.04 6.80 -2.19
N HIS A 95 -6.96 7.56 -1.59
CA HIS A 95 -7.83 7.08 -0.52
C HIS A 95 -9.18 6.55 -1.05
N ASN A 96 -9.97 7.43 -1.66
CA ASN A 96 -11.32 7.21 -2.19
C ASN A 96 -11.41 7.56 -3.68
N THR A 97 -10.80 8.67 -4.09
CA THR A 97 -10.76 9.17 -5.47
C THR A 97 -9.35 9.67 -5.83
N PRO A 98 -8.92 9.57 -7.10
CA PRO A 98 -7.62 10.11 -7.53
C PRO A 98 -7.39 11.57 -7.10
N GLY A 99 -6.22 11.86 -6.53
CA GLY A 99 -5.82 13.22 -6.11
C GLY A 99 -6.49 13.74 -4.83
N ASP A 100 -7.01 12.85 -3.98
CA ASP A 100 -7.66 13.22 -2.72
C ASP A 100 -6.69 13.35 -1.53
N ASP A 101 -7.17 13.12 -0.31
CA ASP A 101 -6.40 13.19 0.94
C ASP A 101 -5.35 12.08 1.07
N ILE A 102 -5.34 11.11 0.15
CA ILE A 102 -4.37 10.01 0.01
C ILE A 102 -4.44 8.97 1.13
N ILE A 103 -4.36 9.44 2.38
CA ILE A 103 -4.47 8.66 3.61
C ILE A 103 -4.77 9.60 4.77
N ASP A 104 -5.61 9.15 5.70
CA ASP A 104 -5.90 9.94 6.90
C ASP A 104 -4.61 10.25 7.69
N LEU A 105 -4.47 11.51 8.11
CA LEU A 105 -3.25 12.03 8.74
C LEU A 105 -2.86 11.33 10.04
N SER A 106 -3.75 10.59 10.69
CA SER A 106 -3.42 9.80 11.88
C SER A 106 -2.53 8.59 11.58
N HIS A 107 -2.43 8.15 10.31
CA HIS A 107 -1.65 6.99 9.90
C HIS A 107 -0.17 7.34 9.72
N LYS A 108 0.49 7.67 10.83
CA LYS A 108 1.94 7.88 10.85
C LYS A 108 2.66 6.54 10.84
N GLY A 109 3.55 6.33 9.87
CA GLY A 109 4.34 5.11 9.76
C GLY A 109 5.33 5.15 8.58
N PRO A 110 6.23 4.16 8.50
CA PRO A 110 6.99 3.84 7.29
C PRO A 110 6.14 3.07 6.26
#